data_AF-A0A2W4XH17-F1
#
_entry.id   AF-A0A2W4XH17-F1
#
_cell.length_a   1.000
_cell.length_b   1.000
_cell.length_c   1.000
_cell.angle_alpha   90.00
_cell.angle_beta   90.00
_cell.angle_gamma   90.00
#
_symmetry.space_group_name_H-M   'P 1'
#
loop_
_entity.id
_entity.type
_entity.pdbx_description
1 polymer ?
#
loop_
_entity_poly.entity_id
_entity_poly.type
_entity_poly.pdbx_seq_one_letter_code
_entity_poly.pdbx_strand_id
1 'polypeptide(L)'
;MVYIPKDAKWYVAELVMECRIDGESRNVVHINIVLVRADSPKDAFEKAEQLCREGEYSSLNLTNQKIIWSYHGLRDLNVIHDELEHGAELMFEEKTDVSEDAIQNMITAKSQLNIFRPHEWEDSSKPGYGPKEIMEKVLRVVGDSPAQPNIGADEIQP
;
A
#
# COMPACT_ATOMS: atom_id res chain seq x y z
N MET A 1 19.77 15.97 -6.16
CA MET A 1 18.86 17.11 -5.88
C MET A 1 17.76 17.00 -6.92
N VAL A 2 16.52 16.74 -6.49
CA VAL A 2 15.39 16.55 -7.43
C VAL A 2 15.03 17.92 -8.00
N TYR A 3 14.98 18.04 -9.32
CA TYR A 3 14.45 19.22 -10.00
C TYR A 3 12.93 19.25 -9.80
N ILE A 4 12.33 20.40 -9.49
CA ILE A 4 10.88 20.51 -9.33
C ILE A 4 10.36 21.47 -10.39
N PRO A 5 9.59 21.01 -11.39
CA PRO A 5 8.98 21.88 -12.39
C PRO A 5 8.13 22.96 -11.72
N LYS A 6 8.15 24.19 -12.26
CA LYS A 6 7.40 25.32 -11.68
C LYS A 6 5.88 25.13 -11.73
N ASP A 7 5.42 24.29 -12.64
CA ASP A 7 4.03 23.94 -12.91
C ASP A 7 3.65 22.56 -12.37
N ALA A 8 4.54 21.89 -11.62
CA ALA A 8 4.24 20.61 -11.00
C ALA A 8 2.97 20.67 -10.15
N LYS A 9 2.04 19.74 -10.44
CA LYS A 9 0.73 19.66 -9.74
C LYS A 9 0.55 18.41 -8.92
N TRP A 10 1.31 17.36 -9.21
CA TRP A 10 1.14 16.05 -8.63
C TRP A 10 2.39 15.60 -7.91
N TYR A 11 2.18 15.00 -6.76
CA TYR A 11 3.20 14.46 -5.89
C TYR A 11 2.74 13.07 -5.46
N VAL A 12 3.68 12.21 -5.13
CA VAL A 12 3.45 10.90 -4.53
C VAL A 12 4.08 10.87 -3.15
N ALA A 13 3.31 10.42 -2.17
CA ALA A 13 3.75 10.34 -0.79
C ALA A 13 3.65 8.91 -0.28
N GLU A 14 4.64 8.47 0.48
CA GLU A 14 4.60 7.23 1.24
C GLU A 14 4.27 7.53 2.71
N LEU A 15 3.11 7.10 3.17
CA LEU A 15 2.60 7.36 4.51
C LEU A 15 2.85 6.15 5.42
N VAL A 16 3.47 6.36 6.58
CA VAL A 16 3.70 5.30 7.56
C VAL A 16 2.60 5.30 8.62
N MET A 17 1.79 4.25 8.62
CA MET A 17 0.70 4.02 9.59
C MET A 17 0.96 2.76 10.39
N GLU A 18 0.76 2.80 11.70
CA GLU A 18 0.90 1.65 12.59
C GLU A 18 -0.47 1.23 13.14
N CYS A 19 -0.77 -0.06 13.10
CA CYS A 19 -1.87 -0.66 13.81
C CYS A 19 -1.38 -1.44 15.03
N ARG A 20 -1.97 -1.14 16.19
CA ARG A 20 -1.78 -1.91 17.43
C ARG A 20 -3.12 -2.41 17.95
N ILE A 21 -3.08 -3.60 18.53
CA ILE A 21 -4.19 -4.15 19.33
C ILE A 21 -3.80 -3.98 20.80
N ASP A 22 -4.72 -3.49 21.62
CA ASP A 22 -4.46 -3.34 23.05
C ASP A 22 -4.13 -4.70 23.70
N GLY A 23 -3.07 -4.74 24.51
CA GLY A 23 -2.56 -5.96 25.14
C GLY A 23 -1.70 -6.87 24.24
N GLU A 24 -1.57 -6.59 22.94
CA GLU A 24 -0.69 -7.36 22.04
C GLU A 24 0.69 -6.71 21.92
N SER A 25 1.75 -7.54 21.89
CA SER A 25 3.12 -7.06 21.69
C SER A 25 3.47 -6.78 20.22
N ARG A 26 2.70 -7.34 19.28
CA ARG A 26 2.92 -7.23 17.84
C ARG A 26 2.08 -6.11 17.23
N ASN A 27 2.69 -5.36 16.33
CA ASN A 27 2.03 -4.35 15.50
C ASN A 27 2.00 -4.76 14.02
N VAL A 28 1.21 -4.05 13.24
CA VAL A 28 1.27 -4.06 11.77
C VAL A 28 1.62 -2.65 11.31
N VAL A 29 2.52 -2.53 10.33
CA VAL A 29 2.88 -1.25 9.72
C VAL A 29 2.44 -1.26 8.26
N HIS A 30 1.66 -0.26 7.87
CA HIS A 30 1.31 0.01 6.49
C HIS A 30 2.18 1.14 5.96
N ILE A 31 2.72 0.94 4.76
CA ILE A 31 3.32 1.99 3.94
C ILE A 31 2.33 2.25 2.81
N ASN A 32 1.54 3.31 2.94
CA ASN A 32 0.53 3.66 1.95
C ASN A 32 1.12 4.62 0.93
N ILE A 33 1.08 4.26 -0.36
CA ILE A 33 1.48 5.16 -1.45
C ILE A 33 0.23 5.92 -1.91
N VAL A 34 0.27 7.25 -1.82
CA VAL A 34 -0.87 8.12 -2.17
C VAL A 34 -0.47 9.23 -3.12
N LEU A 35 -1.42 9.63 -3.96
CA LEU A 35 -1.31 10.77 -4.85
C LEU A 35 -1.76 12.05 -4.14
N VAL A 36 -0.97 13.12 -4.25
CA VAL A 36 -1.21 14.42 -3.61
C VAL A 36 -1.20 15.51 -4.66
N ARG A 37 -2.30 16.26 -4.77
CA ARG A 37 -2.37 17.45 -5.61
C ARG A 37 -1.93 18.69 -4.84
N ALA A 38 -0.88 19.36 -5.30
CA ALA A 38 -0.36 20.54 -4.63
C ALA A 38 0.25 21.55 -5.58
N ASP A 39 0.30 22.81 -5.16
CA ASP A 39 0.87 23.92 -5.94
C ASP A 39 2.34 24.21 -5.58
N SER A 40 2.87 23.53 -4.56
CA SER A 40 4.28 23.61 -4.17
C SER A 40 4.68 22.39 -3.32
N PRO A 41 5.99 22.12 -3.15
CA PRO A 41 6.45 21.03 -2.29
C PRO A 41 6.01 21.17 -0.82
N LYS A 42 5.92 22.41 -0.33
CA LYS A 42 5.43 22.68 1.03
C LYS A 42 3.95 22.33 1.17
N ASP A 43 3.13 22.76 0.21
CA ASP A 43 1.70 22.42 0.17
C ASP A 43 1.49 20.90 0.02
N ALA A 44 2.34 20.21 -0.76
CA ALA A 44 2.31 18.76 -0.88
C ALA A 44 2.57 18.06 0.46
N PHE A 45 3.60 18.51 1.18
CA PHE A 45 3.92 17.99 2.52
C PHE A 45 2.76 18.20 3.50
N GLU A 46 2.23 19.42 3.57
CA GLU A 46 1.12 19.76 4.49
C GLU A 46 -0.14 18.93 4.19
N LYS A 47 -0.46 18.71 2.92
CA LYS A 47 -1.59 17.85 2.51
C LYS A 47 -1.36 16.37 2.79
N ALA A 48 -0.15 15.85 2.53
CA ALA A 48 0.19 14.47 2.83
C ALA A 48 0.09 14.18 4.34
N GLU A 49 0.61 15.10 5.17
CA GLU A 49 0.50 15.06 6.62
C GLU A 49 -0.96 15.11 7.10
N GLN A 50 -1.80 15.93 6.46
CA GLN A 50 -3.23 15.98 6.76
C GLN A 50 -3.92 14.64 6.44
N LEU A 51 -3.67 14.06 5.25
CA LEU A 51 -4.24 12.76 4.85
C LEU A 51 -3.90 11.66 5.86
N CYS A 52 -2.68 11.68 6.41
CA CYS A 52 -2.28 10.72 7.42
C CYS A 52 -3.04 10.87 8.73
N ARG A 53 -3.16 12.11 9.22
CA ARG A 53 -3.89 12.42 10.46
C ARG A 53 -5.37 12.05 10.35
N GLU A 54 -5.97 12.25 9.18
CA GLU A 54 -7.34 11.80 8.88
C GLU A 54 -7.46 10.26 8.88
N GLY A 55 -6.36 9.56 8.60
CA GLY A 55 -6.24 8.10 8.67
C GLY A 55 -5.98 7.54 10.07
N GLU A 56 -5.81 8.38 11.09
CA GLU A 56 -5.74 7.92 12.48
C GLU A 56 -7.15 7.64 13.00
N TYR A 57 -7.39 6.41 13.46
CA TYR A 57 -8.68 6.04 14.02
C TYR A 57 -8.54 4.85 14.96
N SER A 58 -9.59 4.60 15.75
CA SER A 58 -9.70 3.38 16.54
C SER A 58 -11.03 2.71 16.28
N SER A 59 -11.04 1.39 16.24
CA SER A 59 -12.24 0.58 16.08
C SER A 59 -12.09 -0.74 16.81
N LEU A 60 -13.08 -1.62 16.67
CA LEU A 60 -13.01 -2.98 17.19
C LEU A 60 -12.71 -3.94 16.03
N ASN A 61 -11.94 -4.99 16.30
CA ASN A 61 -11.79 -6.12 15.39
C ASN A 61 -12.90 -7.19 15.63
N LEU A 62 -12.85 -8.30 14.88
CA LEU A 62 -13.83 -9.39 15.00
C LEU A 62 -13.91 -10.03 16.39
N THR A 63 -12.81 -10.01 17.16
CA THR A 63 -12.74 -10.54 18.53
C THR A 63 -13.11 -9.49 19.60
N ASN A 64 -13.64 -8.33 19.18
CA ASN A 64 -13.99 -7.18 20.02
C ASN A 64 -12.79 -6.57 20.78
N GLN A 65 -11.57 -6.76 20.30
CA GLN A 65 -10.40 -6.05 20.79
C GLN A 65 -10.29 -4.69 20.10
N LYS A 66 -9.81 -3.68 20.83
CA LYS A 66 -9.59 -2.34 20.29
C LYS A 66 -8.34 -2.35 19.41
N ILE A 67 -8.51 -1.97 18.15
CA ILE A 67 -7.43 -1.63 17.23
C ILE A 67 -7.25 -0.11 17.20
N ILE A 68 -6.00 0.35 17.15
CA ILE A 68 -5.63 1.75 17.05
C ILE A 68 -4.68 1.90 15.86
N TRP A 69 -5.09 2.72 14.90
CA TRP A 69 -4.24 3.20 13.82
C TRP A 69 -3.65 4.55 14.19
N SER A 70 -2.32 4.64 14.16
CA SER A 70 -1.56 5.84 14.50
C SER A 70 -0.62 6.22 13.36
N TYR A 71 -0.49 7.52 13.14
CA TYR A 71 0.41 8.07 12.15
C TYR A 71 1.82 8.27 12.72
N HIS A 72 2.85 7.90 11.93
CA HIS A 72 4.25 8.02 12.35
C HIS A 72 5.09 8.98 11.51
N GLY A 73 4.63 9.40 10.34
CA GLY A 73 5.37 10.28 9.45
C GLY A 73 5.29 9.88 7.98
N LEU A 74 5.83 10.74 7.12
CA LEU A 74 6.08 10.41 5.73
C LEU A 74 7.41 9.66 5.61
N ARG A 75 7.41 8.53 4.93
CA ARG A 75 8.64 7.82 4.54
C ARG A 75 9.32 8.47 3.35
N ASP A 76 8.51 8.97 2.41
CA ASP A 76 8.98 9.62 1.19
C ASP A 76 7.92 10.60 0.63
N LEU A 77 8.37 11.58 -0.15
CA LEU A 77 7.54 12.56 -0.85
C LEU A 77 8.25 13.05 -2.12
N ASN A 78 7.74 12.67 -3.28
CA ASN A 78 8.33 13.01 -4.58
C ASN A 78 7.34 13.77 -5.47
N VAL A 79 7.88 14.59 -6.36
CA VAL A 79 7.10 15.21 -7.44
C VAL A 79 6.92 14.21 -8.58
N ILE A 80 5.73 14.17 -9.17
CA ILE A 80 5.48 13.43 -10.41
C ILE A 80 5.75 14.39 -11.56
N HIS A 81 6.67 14.00 -12.43
CA HIS A 81 7.14 14.82 -13.54
C HIS A 81 6.25 14.74 -14.78
N ASP A 82 5.62 13.58 -14.97
CA ASP A 82 4.77 13.30 -16.13
C ASP A 82 3.31 13.70 -15.88
N GLU A 83 2.57 13.89 -16.97
CA GLU A 83 1.11 13.91 -16.91
C GLU A 83 0.59 12.53 -16.51
N LEU A 84 -0.51 12.48 -15.75
CA LEU A 84 -1.06 11.21 -15.27
C LEU A 84 -1.81 10.48 -16.39
N GLU A 85 -1.06 9.71 -17.16
CA GLU A 85 -1.56 8.91 -18.28
C GLU A 85 -0.94 7.50 -18.32
N HIS A 86 -1.29 6.70 -19.34
CA HIS A 86 -0.71 5.38 -19.51
C HIS A 86 0.80 5.49 -19.77
N GLY A 87 1.59 4.84 -18.93
CA GLY A 87 3.05 4.87 -19.01
C GLY A 87 3.71 6.01 -18.23
N ALA A 88 2.93 6.86 -17.54
CA ALA A 88 3.46 7.92 -16.70
C ALA A 88 4.33 7.38 -15.57
N GLU A 89 5.52 7.94 -15.40
CA GLU A 89 6.41 7.61 -14.31
C GLU A 89 5.95 8.32 -13.03
N LEU A 90 5.63 7.53 -11.99
CA LEU A 90 5.20 8.07 -10.69
C LEU A 90 6.39 8.31 -9.75
N MET A 91 7.41 7.45 -9.81
CA MET A 91 8.61 7.50 -8.98
C MET A 91 9.79 6.89 -9.75
N PHE A 92 10.99 7.39 -9.47
CA PHE A 92 12.25 6.90 -10.02
C PHE A 92 13.26 6.66 -8.90
N GLU A 93 13.99 5.53 -8.97
CA GLU A 93 15.12 5.22 -8.09
C GLU A 93 16.35 4.86 -8.94
N GLU A 94 17.48 5.51 -8.69
CA GLU A 94 18.77 5.20 -9.31
C GLU A 94 19.67 4.46 -8.33
N LYS A 95 20.29 3.37 -8.79
CA LYS A 95 21.34 2.64 -8.07
C LYS A 95 22.55 2.49 -8.99
N THR A 96 23.74 2.80 -8.49
CA THR A 96 25.01 2.64 -9.23
C THR A 96 25.77 1.41 -8.75
N ASP A 97 26.68 0.89 -9.58
CA ASP A 97 27.56 -0.24 -9.26
C ASP A 97 26.82 -1.53 -8.82
N VAL A 98 25.64 -1.77 -9.40
CA VAL A 98 24.82 -2.94 -9.10
C VAL A 98 25.30 -4.14 -9.92
N SER A 99 25.65 -5.24 -9.26
CA SER A 99 26.00 -6.51 -9.93
C SER A 99 24.80 -7.13 -10.65
N GLU A 100 25.04 -7.90 -11.71
CA GLU A 100 24.00 -8.61 -12.46
C GLU A 100 23.10 -9.46 -11.54
N ASP A 101 23.67 -10.23 -10.60
CA ASP A 101 22.90 -11.05 -9.65
C ASP A 101 21.94 -10.19 -8.80
N ALA A 102 22.36 -9.00 -8.40
CA ALA A 102 21.53 -8.07 -7.65
C ALA A 102 20.41 -7.47 -8.53
N ILE A 103 20.68 -7.19 -9.81
CA ILE A 103 19.66 -6.76 -10.77
C ILE A 103 18.61 -7.86 -10.94
N GLN A 104 19.02 -9.12 -11.11
CA GLN A 104 18.11 -10.25 -11.24
C GLN A 104 17.23 -10.43 -9.99
N ASN A 105 17.77 -10.18 -8.80
CA ASN A 105 17.01 -10.23 -7.55
C ASN A 105 16.01 -9.08 -7.36
N MET A 106 16.07 -8.02 -8.18
CA MET A 106 15.06 -6.95 -8.19
C MET A 106 13.82 -7.34 -9.03
N ILE A 107 13.94 -8.34 -9.90
CA ILE A 107 12.86 -8.74 -10.81
C ILE A 107 11.90 -9.68 -10.07
N THR A 108 10.66 -9.22 -9.87
CA THR A 108 9.61 -10.06 -9.28
C THR A 108 9.04 -11.00 -10.34
N ALA A 109 9.06 -12.32 -10.08
CA ALA A 109 8.42 -13.30 -10.96
C ALA A 109 6.92 -13.00 -11.12
N LYS A 110 6.35 -13.24 -12.31
CA LYS A 110 4.95 -12.92 -12.63
C LYS A 110 3.96 -13.42 -11.57
N SER A 111 4.11 -14.66 -11.10
CA SER A 111 3.25 -15.27 -10.09
C SER A 111 3.39 -14.66 -8.69
N GLN A 112 4.39 -13.83 -8.46
CA GLN A 112 4.64 -13.12 -7.20
C GLN A 112 4.30 -11.63 -7.28
N LEU A 113 3.97 -11.10 -8.47
CA LEU A 113 3.43 -9.74 -8.61
C LEU A 113 2.09 -9.65 -7.86
N ASN A 114 1.86 -8.56 -7.13
CA ASN A 114 0.73 -8.40 -6.20
C ASN A 114 -0.66 -8.70 -6.80
N ILE A 115 -0.84 -8.52 -8.11
CA ILE A 115 -2.11 -8.77 -8.81
C ILE A 115 -2.31 -10.24 -9.22
N PHE A 116 -1.22 -11.00 -9.36
CA PHE A 116 -1.25 -12.40 -9.79
C PHE A 116 -0.95 -13.37 -8.64
N ARG A 117 -0.39 -12.88 -7.53
CA ARG A 117 -0.08 -13.73 -6.37
C ARG A 117 -1.38 -14.33 -5.79
N PRO A 118 -1.37 -15.61 -5.42
CA PRO A 118 -2.53 -16.22 -4.78
C PRO A 118 -2.83 -15.49 -3.46
N HIS A 119 -4.11 -15.32 -3.16
CA HIS A 119 -4.53 -14.80 -1.86
C HIS A 119 -4.25 -15.87 -0.80
N GLU A 120 -3.21 -15.65 0.00
CA GLU A 120 -2.99 -16.43 1.21
C GLU A 120 -3.99 -15.95 2.25
N TRP A 121 -4.93 -16.82 2.60
CA TRP A 121 -5.83 -16.55 3.72
C TRP A 121 -5.00 -16.34 4.98
N GLU A 122 -5.27 -15.27 5.71
CA GLU A 122 -4.59 -15.02 6.98
C GLU A 122 -4.73 -16.23 7.89
N ASP A 123 -3.60 -16.70 8.41
CA ASP A 123 -3.58 -17.70 9.45
C ASP A 123 -4.42 -17.21 10.63
N SER A 124 -5.48 -17.96 10.96
CA SER A 124 -6.38 -17.70 12.09
C SER A 124 -5.69 -17.56 13.45
N SER A 125 -4.43 -17.98 13.57
CA SER A 125 -3.59 -17.77 14.76
C SER A 125 -3.08 -16.34 14.90
N LYS A 126 -3.16 -15.51 13.86
CA LYS A 126 -2.74 -14.11 13.88
C LYS A 126 -3.87 -13.21 14.39
N PRO A 127 -3.56 -12.15 15.17
CA PRO A 127 -4.56 -11.18 15.58
C PRO A 127 -5.18 -10.51 14.34
N GLY A 128 -6.51 -10.36 14.33
CA GLY A 128 -7.20 -9.65 13.26
C GLY A 128 -7.01 -8.14 13.40
N TYR A 129 -6.27 -7.53 12.48
CA TYR A 129 -6.03 -6.07 12.46
C TYR A 129 -7.09 -5.30 11.64
N GLY A 130 -8.01 -6.02 10.99
CA GLY A 130 -9.10 -5.44 10.20
C GLY A 130 -10.27 -4.96 11.07
N PRO A 131 -10.92 -3.82 10.72
CA PRO A 131 -12.13 -3.37 11.38
C PRO A 131 -13.25 -4.42 11.27
N LYS A 132 -13.95 -4.68 12.38
CA LYS A 132 -15.02 -5.69 12.48
C LYS A 132 -16.04 -5.59 11.34
N GLU A 133 -16.53 -4.39 11.06
CA GLU A 133 -17.55 -4.14 10.04
C GLU A 133 -17.10 -4.46 8.61
N ILE A 134 -15.82 -4.22 8.32
CA ILE A 134 -15.23 -4.54 7.02
C ILE A 134 -15.02 -6.05 6.92
N MET A 135 -14.48 -6.67 7.96
CA MET A 135 -14.22 -8.11 7.99
C MET A 135 -15.53 -8.92 7.93
N GLU A 136 -16.60 -8.48 8.60
CA GLU A 136 -17.92 -9.12 8.50
C GLU A 136 -18.48 -9.04 7.07
N LYS A 137 -18.26 -7.93 6.35
CA LYS A 137 -18.66 -7.82 4.93
C LYS A 137 -17.85 -8.77 4.05
N VAL A 138 -16.53 -8.84 4.25
CA VAL A 138 -15.64 -9.76 3.53
C VAL A 138 -16.09 -11.21 3.77
N LEU A 139 -16.34 -11.60 5.02
CA LEU A 139 -16.80 -12.94 5.38
C LEU A 139 -18.14 -13.30 4.75
N ARG A 140 -19.06 -12.35 4.55
CA ARG A 140 -20.32 -12.59 3.82
C ARG A 140 -20.06 -12.86 2.33
N VAL A 141 -19.25 -12.03 1.68
CA VAL A 141 -18.93 -12.18 0.25
C VAL A 141 -18.16 -13.50 0.00
N VAL A 142 -17.26 -13.85 0.90
CA VAL A 142 -16.48 -15.09 0.83
C VAL A 142 -17.33 -16.31 1.20
N GLY A 143 -18.18 -16.21 2.22
CA GLY A 143 -19.09 -17.28 2.63
C GLY A 143 -20.14 -17.62 1.58
N ASP A 144 -20.54 -16.64 0.77
CA ASP A 144 -21.44 -16.81 -0.38
C ASP A 144 -20.70 -17.25 -1.67
N SER A 145 -19.36 -17.26 -1.67
CA SER A 145 -18.57 -17.81 -2.77
C SER A 145 -18.24 -19.27 -2.48
N PRO A 146 -18.79 -20.26 -3.23
CA PRO A 146 -18.23 -21.59 -3.18
C PRO A 146 -16.78 -21.48 -3.66
N ALA A 147 -15.84 -21.90 -2.81
CA ALA A 147 -14.44 -21.97 -3.16
C ALA A 147 -14.27 -22.61 -4.55
N GLN A 148 -13.86 -21.81 -5.54
CA GLN A 148 -13.35 -22.32 -6.79
C GLN A 148 -11.95 -21.74 -7.01
N PRO A 149 -10.90 -22.56 -6.98
CA PRO A 149 -9.64 -22.19 -7.58
C PRO A 149 -9.85 -22.22 -9.09
N ASN A 150 -10.19 -21.08 -9.70
CA ASN A 150 -10.14 -20.99 -11.15
C ASN A 150 -8.73 -20.56 -11.56
N ILE A 151 -7.86 -21.56 -11.64
CA ILE A 151 -6.64 -21.50 -12.42
C ILE A 151 -7.13 -21.52 -13.88
N GLY A 152 -7.32 -20.34 -14.45
CA GLY A 152 -7.50 -20.19 -15.90
C GLY A 152 -6.24 -20.73 -16.57
N ALA A 153 -6.41 -21.91 -17.17
CA ALA A 153 -5.41 -22.65 -17.90
C ALA A 153 -4.83 -21.85 -19.08
N ASP A 154 -3.68 -22.35 -19.52
CA ASP A 154 -2.90 -21.97 -20.70
C ASP A 154 -3.70 -21.63 -21.98
N GLU A 155 -2.96 -20.93 -22.85
CA GLU A 155 -3.20 -20.66 -24.28
C GLU A 155 -4.19 -19.52 -24.56
N ILE A 156 -3.83 -18.50 -25.33
CA ILE A 156 -3.50 -18.62 -26.76
C ILE A 156 -2.28 -17.75 -27.14
N GLN A 157 -1.24 -18.41 -27.67
CA GLN A 157 -0.25 -17.86 -28.60
C GLN A 157 -0.80 -17.97 -30.04
N PRO A 158 -0.28 -17.23 -31.05
CA PRO A 158 1.10 -16.73 -31.18
C PRO A 158 1.27 -15.21 -31.12
#